data_AF-A0A1I6PP09-F1
#
_entry.id   AF-A0A1I6PP09-F1
#
_cell.length_a   1.000
_cell.length_b   1.000
_cell.length_c   1.000
_cell.angle_alpha   90.00
_cell.angle_beta   90.00
_cell.angle_gamma   90.00
#
_symmetry.space_group_name_H-M   'P 1'
#
loop_
_entity.id
_entity.type
_entity.pdbx_description
1 polymer ?
#
loop_
_entity_poly.entity_id
_entity_poly.type
_entity_poly.pdbx_seq_one_letter_code
_entity_poly.pdbx_strand_id
1 'polypeptide(L)'
;MTRTLYSHECGHGIAGSLALAMLEPSRYPDALITIHVSEGEGSSMIEIGQPEENRDDLRLSQKVASLSAIGPVAQHPEALQLLHKGDWPALIEAGDLSEQDVALLRSSNMPDISIRSARIIAGVQAVRKRLGAGGWQRLTKACRDWDVTHLGPMKLETFAPIRAMQQALSEGDRIVTKLVEGPSAIDRIKQKTEHERRVRG
;
A
#
# COMPACT_ATOMS: atom_id res chain seq x y z
N MET A 1 -17.90 -11.82 -7.36
CA MET A 1 -16.64 -12.25 -6.70
C MET A 1 -15.41 -11.69 -7.40
N THR A 2 -15.18 -11.92 -8.70
CA THR A 2 -13.98 -11.44 -9.42
C THR A 2 -13.70 -9.94 -9.34
N ARG A 3 -14.73 -9.06 -9.37
CA ARG A 3 -14.54 -7.61 -9.18
C ARG A 3 -13.94 -7.23 -7.83
N THR A 4 -14.27 -7.98 -6.78
CA THR A 4 -13.74 -7.76 -5.43
C THR A 4 -12.27 -8.18 -5.36
N LEU A 5 -11.93 -9.31 -5.99
CA LEU A 5 -10.56 -9.80 -6.10
C LEU A 5 -9.65 -8.80 -6.84
N TYR A 6 -10.04 -8.26 -8.00
CA TYR A 6 -9.22 -7.24 -8.65
C TYR A 6 -9.02 -5.98 -7.81
N SER A 7 -10.01 -5.59 -6.99
CA SER A 7 -9.83 -4.48 -6.06
C SER A 7 -8.84 -4.81 -4.95
N HIS A 8 -8.86 -6.05 -4.47
CA HIS A 8 -7.93 -6.56 -3.49
C HIS A 8 -6.50 -6.58 -4.04
N GLU A 9 -6.30 -7.19 -5.22
CA GLU A 9 -5.00 -7.25 -5.90
C GLU A 9 -4.48 -5.88 -6.31
N CYS A 10 -5.35 -4.95 -6.71
CA CYS A 10 -4.93 -3.55 -6.91
C CYS A 10 -4.40 -2.92 -5.62
N GLY A 11 -4.94 -3.31 -4.46
CA GLY A 11 -4.44 -2.89 -3.15
C GLY A 11 -2.99 -3.32 -2.94
N HIS A 12 -2.67 -4.59 -3.21
CA HIS A 12 -1.30 -5.10 -3.23
C HIS A 12 -0.43 -4.33 -4.24
N GLY A 13 -0.86 -4.22 -5.49
CA GLY A 13 -0.09 -3.52 -6.53
C GLY A 13 0.28 -2.08 -6.16
N ILE A 14 -0.66 -1.31 -5.62
CA ILE A 14 -0.39 0.07 -5.15
C ILE A 14 0.54 0.05 -3.93
N ALA A 15 0.36 -0.88 -3.00
CA ALA A 15 1.23 -1.02 -1.83
C ALA A 15 2.68 -1.36 -2.22
N GLY A 16 2.87 -2.29 -3.14
CA GLY A 16 4.18 -2.62 -3.68
C GLY A 16 4.80 -1.45 -4.46
N SER A 17 3.99 -0.68 -5.19
CA SER A 17 4.42 0.55 -5.86
C SER A 17 4.95 1.59 -4.85
N LEU A 18 4.20 1.83 -3.77
CA LEU A 18 4.63 2.69 -2.67
C LEU A 18 5.88 2.16 -1.98
N ALA A 19 5.98 0.84 -1.79
CA ALA A 19 7.14 0.20 -1.18
C ALA A 19 8.41 0.43 -2.01
N LEU A 20 8.34 0.23 -3.33
CA LEU A 20 9.49 0.50 -4.20
C LEU A 20 9.86 1.98 -4.21
N ALA A 21 8.88 2.87 -4.32
CA ALA A 21 9.09 4.32 -4.28
C ALA A 21 9.71 4.80 -2.95
N MET A 22 9.46 4.09 -1.85
CA MET A 22 10.03 4.36 -0.53
C MET A 22 11.43 3.76 -0.35
N LEU A 23 11.64 2.52 -0.82
CA LEU A 23 12.87 1.77 -0.58
C LEU A 23 13.99 2.15 -1.55
N GLU A 24 13.71 2.13 -2.85
CA GLU A 24 14.69 2.35 -3.92
C GLU A 24 14.04 3.05 -5.11
N PRO A 25 13.69 4.35 -5.00
CA PRO A 25 12.96 5.06 -6.06
C PRO A 25 13.71 5.13 -7.40
N SER A 26 15.04 4.99 -7.40
CA SER A 26 15.86 4.91 -8.62
C SER A 26 15.59 3.65 -9.45
N ARG A 27 15.11 2.56 -8.83
CA ARG A 27 14.81 1.27 -9.48
C ARG A 27 13.37 1.18 -10.00
N TYR A 28 12.54 2.18 -9.76
CA TYR A 28 11.15 2.23 -10.21
C TYR A 28 10.97 2.04 -11.74
N PRO A 29 11.83 2.63 -12.61
CA PRO A 29 11.73 2.44 -14.05
C PRO A 29 11.98 0.99 -14.51
N ASP A 30 12.69 0.20 -13.70
CA ASP A 30 13.04 -1.20 -13.99
C ASP A 30 11.94 -2.19 -13.55
N ALA A 31 10.90 -1.68 -12.88
CA ALA A 31 9.92 -2.52 -12.24
C ALA A 31 8.74 -2.84 -13.15
N LEU A 32 8.29 -4.09 -13.02
CA LEU A 32 7.16 -4.67 -13.70
C LEU A 32 6.13 -5.11 -12.67
N ILE A 33 4.85 -5.00 -13.01
CA ILE A 33 3.74 -5.51 -12.21
C ILE A 33 2.91 -6.50 -13.01
N THR A 34 2.62 -7.63 -12.39
CA THR A 34 1.69 -8.63 -12.89
C THR A 34 0.55 -8.73 -11.89
N ILE A 35 -0.67 -8.47 -12.35
CA ILE A 35 -1.90 -8.71 -11.58
C ILE A 35 -2.67 -9.78 -12.32
N HIS A 36 -2.91 -10.91 -11.66
CA HIS A 36 -3.64 -12.03 -12.22
C HIS A 36 -4.74 -12.47 -11.28
N VAL A 37 -5.97 -12.65 -11.79
CA VAL A 37 -7.10 -13.14 -11.00
C VAL A 37 -7.77 -14.30 -11.73
N SER A 38 -7.91 -15.42 -11.03
CA SER A 38 -8.59 -16.63 -11.49
C SER A 38 -9.86 -16.88 -10.67
N GLU A 39 -10.48 -18.06 -10.80
CA GLU A 39 -11.66 -18.42 -10.03
C GLU A 39 -11.30 -18.67 -8.56
N GLY A 40 -11.48 -17.64 -7.73
CA GLY A 40 -11.29 -17.71 -6.28
C GLY A 40 -9.91 -17.29 -5.79
N GLU A 41 -8.97 -17.07 -6.70
CA GLU A 41 -7.60 -16.66 -6.35
C GLU A 41 -7.20 -15.37 -7.08
N GLY A 42 -6.36 -14.59 -6.43
CA GLY A 42 -5.76 -13.38 -6.97
C GLY A 42 -4.29 -13.34 -6.62
N SER A 43 -3.50 -12.70 -7.47
CA SER A 43 -2.10 -12.43 -7.18
C SER A 43 -1.69 -11.09 -7.79
N SER A 44 -0.86 -10.35 -7.05
CA SER A 44 -0.21 -9.14 -7.51
C SER A 44 1.28 -9.22 -7.18
N MET A 45 2.11 -9.31 -8.22
CA MET A 45 3.55 -9.44 -8.09
C MET A 45 4.24 -8.22 -8.70
N ILE A 46 5.26 -7.70 -8.01
CA ILE A 46 6.15 -6.68 -8.55
C ILE A 46 7.56 -7.28 -8.66
N GLU A 47 8.07 -7.29 -9.87
CA GLU A 47 9.40 -7.78 -10.20
C GLU A 47 10.29 -6.59 -10.55
N ILE A 48 11.52 -6.56 -10.03
CA ILE A 48 12.43 -5.44 -10.20
C ILE A 48 13.71 -5.93 -10.84
N GLY A 49 14.02 -5.45 -12.04
CA GLY A 49 15.20 -5.92 -12.79
C GLY A 49 15.08 -7.40 -13.16
N GLN A 50 16.10 -8.19 -12.83
CA GLN A 50 16.19 -9.62 -13.18
C GLN A 50 16.41 -10.47 -11.90
N PRO A 51 15.36 -10.73 -11.10
CA PRO A 51 15.50 -11.39 -9.80
C PRO A 51 16.02 -12.84 -9.88
N GLU A 52 15.85 -13.53 -11.00
CA GLU A 52 16.39 -14.89 -11.21
C GLU A 52 17.90 -14.90 -11.44
N GLU A 53 18.46 -13.81 -11.98
CA GLU A 53 19.85 -13.69 -12.38
C GLU A 53 20.68 -12.86 -11.40
N ASN A 54 20.03 -11.96 -10.64
CA ASN A 54 20.67 -11.00 -9.75
C ASN A 54 20.12 -11.08 -8.31
N ARG A 55 21.00 -11.40 -7.36
CA ARG A 55 20.66 -11.53 -5.93
C ARG A 55 20.17 -10.22 -5.30
N ASP A 56 20.67 -9.07 -5.74
CA ASP A 56 20.25 -7.78 -5.19
C ASP A 56 18.84 -7.41 -5.65
N ASP A 57 18.52 -7.73 -6.90
CA ASP A 57 17.18 -7.59 -7.48
C ASP A 57 16.18 -8.52 -6.79
N LEU A 58 16.56 -9.78 -6.54
CA LEU A 58 15.76 -10.71 -5.76
C LEU A 58 15.49 -10.18 -4.35
N ARG A 59 16.53 -9.70 -3.66
CA ARG A 59 16.40 -9.19 -2.29
C ARG A 59 15.50 -7.97 -2.23
N LEU A 60 15.60 -7.05 -3.20
CA LEU A 60 14.73 -5.88 -3.27
C LEU A 60 13.28 -6.30 -3.58
N SER A 61 13.08 -7.20 -4.54
CA SER A 61 11.75 -7.74 -4.88
C SER A 61 11.08 -8.40 -3.68
N GLN A 62 11.82 -9.19 -2.89
CA GLN A 62 11.32 -9.78 -1.64
C GLN A 62 10.90 -8.73 -0.60
N LYS A 63 11.69 -7.67 -0.40
CA LYS A 63 11.32 -6.57 0.50
C LYS A 63 10.05 -5.86 0.03
N VAL A 64 9.93 -5.62 -1.27
CA VAL A 64 8.73 -5.01 -1.86
C VAL A 64 7.52 -5.93 -1.72
N ALA A 65 7.67 -7.24 -1.96
CA ALA A 65 6.62 -8.23 -1.76
C ALA A 65 6.12 -8.27 -0.31
N SER A 66 7.02 -8.29 0.67
CA SER A 66 6.66 -8.23 2.09
C SER A 66 5.83 -6.99 2.45
N LEU A 67 6.15 -5.82 1.89
CA LEU A 67 5.36 -4.61 2.12
C LEU A 67 4.08 -4.55 1.29
N SER A 68 4.08 -5.14 0.10
CA SER A 68 2.90 -5.25 -0.77
C SER A 68 1.76 -6.02 -0.09
N ALA A 69 2.10 -7.06 0.68
CA ALA A 69 1.16 -7.91 1.41
C ALA A 69 0.21 -7.13 2.35
N ILE A 70 0.61 -5.96 2.86
CA ILE A 70 -0.25 -5.16 3.77
C ILE A 70 -1.24 -4.25 3.02
N GLY A 71 -1.14 -4.17 1.69
CA GLY A 71 -1.91 -3.23 0.87
C GLY A 71 -3.43 -3.28 1.06
N PRO A 72 -4.07 -4.46 1.01
CA PRO A 72 -5.52 -4.60 1.15
C PRO A 72 -6.08 -4.03 2.45
N VAL A 73 -5.31 -4.11 3.55
CA VAL A 73 -5.70 -3.61 4.88
C VAL A 73 -6.08 -2.12 4.83
N ALA A 74 -5.48 -1.35 3.93
CA ALA A 74 -5.78 0.09 3.77
C ALA A 74 -7.24 0.39 3.38
N GLN A 75 -8.03 -0.63 2.98
CA GLN A 75 -9.47 -0.48 2.80
C GLN A 75 -10.21 -0.17 4.10
N HIS A 76 -9.66 -0.63 5.23
CA HIS A 76 -10.24 -0.44 6.54
C HIS A 76 -9.79 0.92 7.11
N PRO A 77 -10.72 1.82 7.47
CA PRO A 77 -10.38 3.14 8.00
C PRO A 77 -9.51 3.08 9.27
N GLU A 78 -9.68 2.02 10.05
CA GLU A 78 -9.00 1.83 11.34
C GLU A 78 -7.67 1.07 11.25
N ALA A 79 -7.21 0.73 10.04
CA ALA A 79 -6.01 -0.09 9.83
C ALA A 79 -4.77 0.42 10.57
N LEU A 80 -4.56 1.74 10.58
CA LEU A 80 -3.43 2.36 11.27
C LEU A 80 -3.54 2.24 12.79
N GLN A 81 -4.75 2.34 13.34
CA GLN A 81 -5.02 2.16 14.77
C GLN A 81 -4.82 0.70 15.19
N LEU A 82 -5.29 -0.25 14.39
CA LEU A 82 -5.09 -1.69 14.62
C LEU A 82 -3.61 -2.04 14.61
N LEU A 83 -2.86 -1.56 13.61
CA LEU A 83 -1.42 -1.76 13.53
C LEU A 83 -0.68 -1.11 14.71
N HIS A 84 -1.05 0.11 15.11
CA HIS A 84 -0.44 0.79 16.26
C HIS A 84 -0.69 0.07 17.59
N LYS A 85 -1.87 -0.53 17.76
CA LYS A 85 -2.21 -1.36 18.93
C LYS A 85 -1.54 -2.74 18.91
N GLY A 86 -0.93 -3.14 17.79
CA GLY A 86 -0.37 -4.48 17.60
C GLY A 86 -1.44 -5.58 17.44
N ASP A 87 -2.67 -5.21 17.08
CA ASP A 87 -3.78 -6.15 16.91
C ASP A 87 -3.72 -6.82 15.53
N TRP A 88 -2.75 -7.72 15.37
CA TRP A 88 -2.50 -8.42 14.11
C TRP A 88 -3.68 -9.29 13.63
N PRO A 89 -4.40 -10.03 14.49
CA PRO A 89 -5.58 -10.79 14.06
C PRO A 89 -6.64 -9.89 13.42
N ALA A 90 -7.00 -8.77 14.06
CA ALA A 90 -7.96 -7.83 13.49
C ALA A 90 -7.46 -7.18 12.21
N LEU A 91 -6.14 -6.92 12.10
CA LEU A 91 -5.53 -6.36 10.90
C LEU A 91 -5.60 -7.34 9.70
N ILE A 92 -5.36 -8.63 9.96
CA ILE A 92 -5.46 -9.72 8.99
C ILE A 92 -6.91 -9.82 8.49
N GLU A 93 -7.88 -9.85 9.40
CA GLU A 93 -9.30 -9.89 9.06
C GLU A 93 -9.75 -8.64 8.26
N ALA A 94 -9.31 -7.45 8.68
CA ALA A 94 -9.64 -6.19 8.01
C ALA A 94 -9.11 -6.12 6.56
N GLY A 95 -7.94 -6.73 6.32
CA GLY A 95 -7.33 -6.82 5.01
C GLY A 95 -7.80 -8.00 4.17
N ASP A 96 -8.50 -8.97 4.75
CA ASP A 96 -8.74 -10.29 4.13
C ASP A 96 -7.40 -10.92 3.69
N LEU A 97 -6.36 -10.82 4.54
CA LEU A 97 -5.00 -11.24 4.18
C LEU A 97 -4.91 -12.77 4.11
N SER A 98 -4.29 -13.28 3.05
CA SER A 98 -4.03 -14.70 2.90
C SER A 98 -2.96 -15.20 3.88
N GLU A 99 -2.87 -16.51 4.07
CA GLU A 99 -1.77 -17.12 4.84
C GLU A 99 -0.39 -16.76 4.24
N GLN A 100 -0.32 -16.60 2.92
CA GLN A 100 0.90 -16.24 2.20
C GLN A 100 1.30 -14.78 2.49
N ASP A 101 0.35 -13.85 2.52
CA ASP A 101 0.60 -12.45 2.90
C ASP A 101 1.17 -12.35 4.31
N VAL A 102 0.57 -13.10 5.24
CA VAL A 102 1.02 -13.16 6.63
C VAL A 102 2.43 -13.75 6.71
N ALA A 103 2.73 -14.80 5.94
CA ALA A 103 4.05 -15.39 5.87
C ALA A 103 5.10 -14.42 5.29
N LEU A 104 4.76 -13.66 4.25
CA LEU A 104 5.63 -12.63 3.64
C LEU A 104 5.95 -11.50 4.62
N LEU A 105 4.96 -11.05 5.41
CA LEU A 105 5.16 -10.04 6.44
C LEU A 105 6.06 -10.55 7.58
N ARG A 106 5.79 -11.78 8.07
CA ARG A 106 6.55 -12.38 9.18
C ARG A 106 7.98 -12.75 8.83
N SER A 107 8.22 -13.17 7.60
CA SER A 107 9.56 -13.53 7.11
C SER A 107 10.42 -12.32 6.73
N SER A 108 9.85 -11.11 6.72
CA SER A 108 10.59 -9.90 6.43
C SER A 108 11.60 -9.60 7.53
N ASN A 109 12.89 -9.68 7.19
CA ASN A 109 14.00 -9.21 8.03
C ASN A 109 14.22 -7.69 7.90
N MET A 110 13.16 -6.92 7.61
CA MET A 110 13.27 -5.47 7.41
C MET A 110 13.27 -4.74 8.76
N PRO A 111 14.22 -3.81 8.98
CA PRO A 111 14.17 -2.94 10.13
C PRO A 111 12.92 -2.05 10.06
N ASP A 112 12.29 -1.85 11.21
CA ASP A 112 11.12 -0.99 11.38
C ASP A 112 9.93 -1.38 10.50
N ILE A 113 9.72 -2.68 10.28
CA ILE A 113 8.63 -3.21 9.45
C ILE A 113 7.27 -2.60 9.83
N SER A 114 6.98 -2.42 11.12
CA SER A 114 5.73 -1.80 11.57
C SER A 114 5.58 -0.35 11.10
N ILE A 115 6.62 0.47 11.18
CA ILE A 115 6.59 1.87 10.72
C ILE A 115 6.47 1.90 9.20
N ARG A 116 7.20 1.03 8.49
CA ARG A 116 7.12 0.91 7.03
C ARG A 116 5.72 0.49 6.60
N SER A 117 5.13 -0.53 7.22
CA SER A 117 3.76 -0.97 6.96
C SER A 117 2.75 0.14 7.24
N ALA A 118 2.92 0.93 8.32
CA ALA A 118 2.07 2.08 8.59
C ALA A 118 2.14 3.14 7.46
N ARG A 119 3.34 3.42 6.95
CA ARG A 119 3.53 4.34 5.81
C ARG A 119 2.87 3.81 4.54
N ILE A 120 2.97 2.51 4.26
CA ILE A 120 2.32 1.87 3.13
C ILE A 120 0.80 1.95 3.25
N ILE A 121 0.22 1.56 4.39
CA ILE A 121 -1.22 1.66 4.64
C ILE A 121 -1.71 3.10 4.43
N ALA A 122 -1.03 4.08 5.05
CA ALA A 122 -1.41 5.50 4.93
C ALA A 122 -1.26 6.01 3.49
N GLY A 123 -0.23 5.57 2.76
CA GLY A 123 -0.02 5.89 1.35
C GLY A 123 -1.13 5.32 0.47
N VAL A 124 -1.52 4.06 0.65
CA VAL A 124 -2.63 3.44 -0.11
C VAL A 124 -3.94 4.17 0.20
N GLN A 125 -4.21 4.50 1.46
CA GLN A 125 -5.38 5.30 1.84
C GLN A 125 -5.39 6.68 1.15
N ALA A 126 -4.24 7.35 1.05
CA ALA A 126 -4.11 8.62 0.34
C ALA A 126 -4.38 8.47 -1.17
N VAL A 127 -3.86 7.42 -1.82
CA VAL A 127 -4.15 7.12 -3.23
C VAL A 127 -5.64 6.89 -3.44
N ARG A 128 -6.27 6.04 -2.62
CA ARG A 128 -7.70 5.75 -2.70
C ARG A 128 -8.55 6.99 -2.50
N LYS A 129 -8.19 7.84 -1.54
CA LYS A 129 -8.89 9.11 -1.27
C LYS A 129 -8.81 10.06 -2.46
N ARG A 130 -7.63 10.21 -3.09
CA ARG A 130 -7.44 11.08 -4.26
C ARG A 130 -8.21 10.59 -5.49
N LEU A 131 -8.20 9.28 -5.74
CA LEU A 131 -8.96 8.68 -6.84
C LEU A 131 -10.47 8.72 -6.59
N GLY A 132 -10.88 8.64 -5.33
CA GLY A 132 -12.26 8.41 -4.94
C GLY A 132 -12.77 7.04 -5.39
N ALA A 133 -14.03 6.72 -5.06
CA ALA A 133 -14.63 5.43 -5.40
C ALA A 133 -14.64 5.18 -6.91
N GLY A 134 -15.01 6.18 -7.71
CA GLY A 134 -15.07 6.06 -9.17
C GLY A 134 -13.70 5.92 -9.84
N GLY A 135 -12.68 6.63 -9.36
CA GLY A 135 -11.31 6.48 -9.87
C GLY A 135 -10.73 5.11 -9.52
N TRP A 136 -10.96 4.64 -8.30
CA TRP A 136 -10.55 3.30 -7.88
C TRP A 136 -11.21 2.21 -8.74
N GLN A 137 -12.52 2.29 -8.96
CA GLN A 137 -13.23 1.34 -9.83
C GLN A 137 -12.72 1.33 -11.28
N ARG A 138 -12.29 2.49 -11.80
CA ARG A 138 -11.68 2.55 -13.14
C ARG A 138 -10.30 1.90 -13.17
N LEU A 139 -9.49 2.09 -12.14
CA LEU A 139 -8.19 1.43 -12.00
C LEU A 139 -8.37 -0.09 -11.94
N THR A 140 -9.25 -0.59 -11.07
CA THR A 140 -9.49 -2.04 -10.94
C THR A 140 -10.04 -2.65 -12.23
N LYS A 141 -10.91 -1.93 -12.94
CA LYS A 141 -11.36 -2.32 -14.28
C LYS A 141 -10.20 -2.38 -15.26
N ALA A 142 -9.30 -1.40 -15.26
CA ALA A 142 -8.14 -1.38 -16.15
C ALA A 142 -7.20 -2.57 -15.89
N CYS A 143 -6.98 -2.94 -14.62
CA CYS A 143 -6.18 -4.13 -14.28
C CYS A 143 -6.82 -5.42 -14.79
N ARG A 144 -8.14 -5.57 -14.61
CA ARG A 144 -8.87 -6.71 -15.16
C ARG A 144 -8.79 -6.76 -16.68
N ASP A 145 -9.03 -5.62 -17.33
CA ASP A 145 -9.01 -5.56 -18.78
C ASP A 145 -7.59 -5.86 -19.28
N TRP A 146 -6.54 -5.43 -18.58
CA TRP A 146 -5.14 -5.80 -18.87
C TRP A 146 -4.90 -7.31 -18.73
N ASP A 147 -5.20 -7.92 -17.58
CA ASP A 147 -5.03 -9.36 -17.32
C ASP A 147 -5.74 -10.23 -18.39
N VAL A 148 -6.94 -9.83 -18.81
CA VAL A 148 -7.70 -10.56 -19.85
C VAL A 148 -7.13 -10.37 -21.26
N THR A 149 -6.58 -9.21 -21.57
CA THR A 149 -6.18 -8.85 -22.95
C THR A 149 -4.68 -8.96 -23.21
N HIS A 150 -3.86 -8.91 -22.16
CA HIS A 150 -2.40 -8.90 -22.20
C HIS A 150 -1.89 -10.00 -21.26
N LEU A 151 -1.30 -11.05 -21.82
CA LEU A 151 -0.74 -12.18 -21.06
C LEU A 151 0.66 -11.86 -20.48
N GLY A 152 0.86 -10.67 -19.92
CA GLY A 152 2.19 -10.29 -19.48
C GLY A 152 2.26 -9.08 -18.53
N PRO A 153 3.46 -8.85 -17.96
CA PRO A 153 3.68 -7.77 -17.01
C PRO A 153 3.45 -6.39 -17.64
N MET A 154 2.93 -5.47 -16.83
CA MET A 154 2.85 -4.05 -17.14
C MET A 154 4.05 -3.32 -16.53
N LYS A 155 4.57 -2.29 -17.20
CA LYS A 155 5.52 -1.37 -16.53
C LYS A 155 4.87 -0.73 -15.31
N LEU A 156 5.58 -0.73 -14.18
CA LEU A 156 5.05 -0.18 -12.94
C LEU A 156 4.70 1.31 -13.08
N GLU A 157 5.50 2.08 -13.82
CA GLU A 157 5.23 3.50 -14.11
C GLU A 157 3.91 3.72 -14.88
N THR A 158 3.49 2.76 -15.72
CA THR A 158 2.20 2.82 -16.42
C THR A 158 1.04 2.54 -15.46
N PHE A 159 1.21 1.58 -14.55
CA PHE A 159 0.20 1.22 -13.56
C PHE A 159 0.03 2.30 -12.47
N ALA A 160 1.14 2.74 -11.90
CA ALA A 160 1.21 3.71 -10.81
C ALA A 160 2.42 4.63 -11.04
N PRO A 161 2.23 5.87 -11.52
CA PRO A 161 3.36 6.77 -11.76
C PRO A 161 4.12 7.10 -10.47
N ILE A 162 5.47 7.06 -10.50
CA ILE A 162 6.32 7.26 -9.32
C ILE A 162 5.99 8.57 -8.59
N ARG A 163 5.73 9.65 -9.32
CA ARG A 163 5.41 10.97 -8.73
C ARG A 163 4.14 10.91 -7.88
N ALA A 164 3.12 10.17 -8.33
CA ALA A 164 1.89 9.99 -7.58
C ALA A 164 2.14 9.20 -6.29
N MET A 165 2.98 8.16 -6.37
CA MET A 165 3.35 7.34 -5.22
C MET A 165 4.17 8.14 -4.19
N GLN A 166 5.17 8.91 -4.63
CA GLN A 166 5.95 9.78 -3.74
C GLN A 166 5.08 10.84 -3.05
N GLN A 167 4.13 11.44 -3.77
CA GLN A 167 3.17 12.37 -3.16
C GLN A 167 2.27 11.67 -2.14
N ALA A 168 1.85 10.43 -2.40
CA ALA A 168 1.04 9.66 -1.47
C ALA A 168 1.83 9.26 -0.22
N LEU A 169 3.10 8.86 -0.37
CA LEU A 169 4.03 8.62 0.74
C LEU A 169 4.20 9.88 1.60
N SER A 170 4.42 11.04 0.99
CA SER A 170 4.56 12.30 1.74
C SER A 170 3.28 12.69 2.51
N GLU A 171 2.10 12.39 1.97
CA GLU A 171 0.83 12.58 2.69
C GLU A 171 0.68 11.56 3.83
N GLY A 172 1.01 10.29 3.57
CA GLY A 172 0.98 9.21 4.55
C GLY A 172 1.93 9.45 5.73
N ASP A 173 3.14 9.95 5.46
CA ASP A 173 4.12 10.30 6.49
C ASP A 173 3.57 11.33 7.48
N ARG A 174 2.84 12.34 7.02
CA ARG A 174 2.21 13.33 7.92
C ARG A 174 1.20 12.70 8.87
N ILE A 175 0.52 11.64 8.45
CA ILE A 175 -0.44 10.90 9.28
C ILE A 175 0.31 10.01 10.26
N VAL A 176 1.31 9.25 9.79
CA VAL A 176 2.10 8.34 10.62
C VAL A 176 2.90 9.10 11.67
N THR A 177 3.55 10.22 11.31
CA THR A 177 4.26 11.07 12.28
C THR A 177 3.33 11.53 13.40
N LYS A 178 2.09 11.94 13.10
CA LYS A 178 1.11 12.31 14.13
C LYS A 178 0.71 11.15 15.05
N LEU A 179 0.71 9.92 14.54
CA LEU A 179 0.40 8.72 15.32
C LEU A 179 1.58 8.29 16.20
N VAL A 180 2.82 8.41 15.70
CA VAL A 180 4.03 7.97 16.42
C VAL A 180 4.54 9.02 17.41
N GLU A 181 4.58 10.29 17.00
CA GLU A 181 5.16 11.39 17.80
C GLU A 181 4.10 12.21 18.55
N GLY A 182 2.81 11.96 18.27
CA GLY A 182 1.70 12.73 18.80
C GLY A 182 1.48 14.07 18.06
N PRO A 183 0.41 14.82 18.41
CA PRO A 183 0.11 16.11 17.78
C PRO A 183 1.20 17.14 18.11
N SER A 184 1.66 17.89 17.11
CA SER A 184 2.64 18.96 17.29
C SER A 184 2.12 20.06 18.23
N ALA A 185 3.02 20.92 18.74
CA ALA A 185 2.59 22.07 19.56
C ALA A 185 1.58 22.96 18.81
N ILE A 186 1.74 23.12 17.50
CA ILE A 186 0.81 23.87 16.65
C ILE A 186 -0.55 23.15 16.53
N ASP A 187 -0.55 21.83 16.37
CA ASP A 187 -1.80 21.05 16.33
C ASP A 187 -2.56 21.15 17.66
N ARG A 188 -1.85 21.08 18.79
CA ARG A 188 -2.44 21.26 20.14
C ARG A 188 -3.06 22.64 20.31
N ILE A 189 -2.39 23.69 19.83
CA ILE A 189 -2.92 25.07 19.85
C ILE A 189 -4.18 25.16 18.98
N LYS A 190 -4.15 24.64 17.75
CA LYS A 190 -5.32 24.65 16.84
C LYS A 190 -6.52 23.92 17.46
N GLN A 191 -6.30 22.73 18.01
CA GLN A 191 -7.36 21.96 18.68
C GLN A 191 -7.96 22.73 19.86
N LYS A 192 -7.12 23.38 20.67
CA LYS A 192 -7.58 24.23 21.78
C LYS A 192 -8.43 25.41 21.27
N THR A 193 -7.98 26.10 20.22
CA THR A 193 -8.71 27.25 19.65
C THR A 193 -10.04 26.85 19.02
N GLU A 194 -10.11 25.70 18.34
CA GLU A 194 -11.38 25.17 17.79
C GLU A 194 -12.35 24.75 18.90
N HIS A 195 -11.84 24.13 19.97
CA HIS A 195 -12.65 23.78 21.13
C HIS A 195 -13.21 25.04 21.81
N GLU A 196 -12.39 26.05 22.04
CA GLU A 196 -12.81 27.33 22.63
C GLU A 196 -13.86 28.05 21.75
N ARG A 197 -13.75 27.96 20.42
CA ARG A 197 -14.78 28.48 19.50
C ARG A 197 -16.11 27.74 19.62
N ARG A 198 -16.10 26.41 19.73
CA ARG A 198 -17.33 25.60 19.87
C ARG A 198 -18.01 25.76 21.21
N VAL A 199 -17.28 26.11 22.27
CA VAL A 199 -17.84 26.31 23.61
C VAL A 199 -18.39 27.74 23.78
N ARG A 200 -17.92 28.70 22.98
CA ARG A 200 -18.31 30.12 23.08
C ARG A 200 -19.29 30.61 22.00
N GLY A 201 -19.54 29.83 20.96
CA GLY A 201 -20.51 30.13 19.90
C GLY A 201 -21.73 29.25 20.03
#